data_AF-A0A699X771-F1
#
_entry.id   AF-A0A699X771-F1
#
_cell.length_a   1.000
_cell.length_b   1.000
_cell.length_c   1.000
_cell.angle_alpha   90.00
_cell.angle_beta   90.00
_cell.angle_gamma   90.00
#
_symmetry.space_group_name_H-M   'P 1'
#
loop_
_entity.id
_entity.type
_entity.pdbx_description
1 polymer ?
#
loop_
_entity_poly.entity_id
_entity_poly.type
_entity_poly.pdbx_seq_one_letter_code
_entity_poly.pdbx_strand_id
1 'polypeptide(L)'
;MQPQEVAALEQKLVAYDDSTSSQIAIVTVPSLGGSDIFSYAQKLYQDWGIGRKGKDNGLLILVAVQEHQVRTHTGYGLEGAIPDALTKRI
;
A
#
# COMPACT_ATOMS: atom_id res chain seq x y z
N MET A 1 10.61 -12.85 -7.11
CA MET A 1 10.77 -11.53 -7.76
C MET A 1 12.21 -11.42 -8.19
N GLN A 2 12.48 -11.05 -9.43
CA GLN A 2 13.85 -10.81 -9.86
C GLN A 2 14.36 -9.48 -9.27
N PRO A 3 15.66 -9.35 -8.94
CA PRO A 3 16.21 -8.14 -8.31
C PRO A 3 15.96 -6.84 -9.11
N GLN A 4 15.90 -6.96 -10.45
CA GLN A 4 15.62 -5.83 -11.35
C GLN A 4 14.16 -5.35 -11.28
N GLU A 5 13.21 -6.26 -11.09
CA GLU A 5 11.78 -5.90 -10.95
C GLU A 5 11.55 -5.13 -9.65
N VAL A 6 12.26 -5.50 -8.58
CA VAL A 6 12.21 -4.82 -7.28
C VAL A 6 12.78 -3.40 -7.40
N ALA A 7 13.96 -3.24 -7.98
CA ALA A 7 14.59 -1.92 -8.13
C ALA A 7 13.78 -0.96 -9.02
N ALA A 8 13.17 -1.47 -10.10
CA ALA A 8 12.31 -0.66 -10.95
C ALA A 8 11.01 -0.24 -10.25
N LEU A 9 10.43 -1.14 -9.44
CA LEU A 9 9.27 -0.85 -8.61
C LEU A 9 9.61 0.19 -7.54
N GLU A 10 10.76 0.04 -6.87
CA GLU A 10 11.26 0.99 -5.85
C GLU A 10 11.48 2.39 -6.43
N GLN A 11 12.16 2.53 -7.56
CA GLN A 11 12.37 3.84 -8.18
C GLN A 11 11.06 4.54 -8.54
N LYS A 12 10.06 3.77 -9.01
CA LYS A 12 8.75 4.32 -9.35
C LYS A 12 7.97 4.75 -8.11
N LEU A 13 8.12 4.03 -7.00
CA LEU A 13 7.51 4.38 -5.72
C LEU A 13 8.17 5.62 -5.09
N VAL A 14 9.49 5.74 -5.15
CA VAL A 14 10.23 6.93 -4.65
C VAL A 14 9.84 8.19 -5.41
N ALA A 15 9.82 8.14 -6.75
CA ALA A 15 9.38 9.27 -7.56
C ALA A 15 7.93 9.70 -7.29
N TYR A 16 7.09 8.78 -6.81
CA TYR A 16 5.70 9.05 -6.44
C TYR A 16 5.56 9.66 -5.04
N ASP A 17 6.37 9.23 -4.05
CA ASP A 17 6.46 9.91 -2.74
C ASP A 17 6.97 11.34 -2.90
N ASP A 18 8.00 11.55 -3.74
CA ASP A 18 8.61 12.86 -4.00
C ASP A 18 7.63 13.85 -4.66
N SER A 19 6.69 13.38 -5.48
CA SER A 19 5.74 14.23 -6.22
C SER A 19 4.39 14.44 -5.53
N THR A 20 3.99 13.56 -4.61
CA THR A 20 2.66 13.62 -3.97
C THR A 20 2.71 13.77 -2.43
N SER A 21 3.90 13.72 -1.83
CA SER A 21 4.11 13.65 -0.38
C SER A 21 3.55 12.38 0.27
N SER A 22 3.11 11.38 -0.50
CA SER A 22 2.39 10.19 -0.02
C SER A 22 3.32 9.01 0.29
N GLN A 23 3.13 8.36 1.44
CA GLN A 23 3.94 7.21 1.82
C GLN A 23 3.31 5.91 1.32
N ILE A 24 3.99 5.18 0.43
CA ILE A 24 3.51 3.89 -0.07
C ILE A 24 4.31 2.76 0.57
N ALA A 25 3.60 1.78 1.12
CA ALA A 25 4.15 0.53 1.64
C ALA A 25 3.55 -0.65 0.88
N ILE A 26 4.39 -1.58 0.44
CA ILE A 26 3.95 -2.85 -0.16
C ILE A 26 4.41 -3.96 0.77
N VAL A 27 3.47 -4.77 1.25
CA VAL A 27 3.74 -5.86 2.20
C VAL A 27 3.21 -7.16 1.62
N THR A 28 4.11 -8.13 1.50
CA THR A 28 3.76 -9.49 1.08
C THR A 28 3.84 -10.41 2.29
N VAL A 29 2.74 -11.08 2.62
CA VAL A 29 2.65 -12.04 3.70
C VAL A 29 2.36 -13.44 3.14
N PRO A 30 2.92 -14.51 3.74
CA PRO A 30 2.66 -15.85 3.28
C PRO A 30 1.19 -16.26 3.46
N SER A 31 0.55 -15.85 4.56
CA SER A 31 -0.86 -16.11 4.85
C SER A 31 -1.44 -15.04 5.80
N LEU A 32 -2.76 -14.86 5.77
CA LEU A 32 -3.52 -14.04 6.72
C LEU A 32 -3.82 -14.77 8.04
N GLY A 33 -3.46 -16.06 8.16
CA GLY A 33 -3.64 -16.84 9.38
C GLY A 33 -5.11 -16.99 9.80
N GLY A 34 -6.03 -17.05 8.83
CA GLY A 34 -7.48 -17.12 9.07
C GLY A 34 -8.15 -15.78 9.39
N SER A 35 -7.40 -14.67 9.39
CA SER A 35 -7.97 -13.33 9.50
C SER A 35 -8.54 -12.86 8.16
N ASP A 36 -9.56 -12.01 8.21
CA ASP A 36 -10.04 -11.27 7.04
C ASP A 36 -8.98 -10.25 6.56
N ILE A 37 -8.83 -10.11 5.23
CA ILE A 37 -7.79 -9.29 4.62
C ILE A 37 -7.95 -7.79 4.93
N PHE A 38 -9.19 -7.30 5.08
CA PHE A 38 -9.42 -5.90 5.44
C PHE A 38 -8.96 -5.63 6.87
N SER A 39 -9.37 -6.48 7.79
CA SER A 39 -9.00 -6.38 9.20
C SER A 39 -7.49 -6.49 9.40
N TYR A 40 -6.85 -7.43 8.68
CA TYR A 40 -5.39 -7.59 8.70
C TYR A 40 -4.67 -6.35 8.15
N ALA A 41 -5.10 -5.85 6.99
CA ALA A 41 -4.51 -4.66 6.37
C ALA A 41 -4.67 -3.42 7.24
N GLN A 42 -5.84 -3.21 7.85
CA GLN A 42 -6.10 -2.08 8.75
C GLN A 42 -5.20 -2.16 9.99
N LYS A 43 -5.09 -3.33 10.62
CA LYS A 43 -4.21 -3.52 11.78
C LYS A 43 -2.75 -3.24 11.42
N LEU A 44 -2.28 -3.80 10.30
CA LEU A 44 -0.93 -3.59 9.81
C LEU A 44 -0.64 -2.11 9.53
N TYR A 45 -1.59 -1.41 8.89
CA TYR A 45 -1.50 0.01 8.59
C TYR A 45 -1.33 0.86 9.86
N GLN A 46 -2.10 0.56 10.91
CA GLN A 46 -2.03 1.24 12.20
C GLN A 46 -0.75 0.90 12.96
N ASP A 47 -0.43 -0.39 13.08
CA ASP A 47 0.73 -0.89 13.84
C ASP A 47 2.04 -0.34 13.26
N TRP A 48 2.12 -0.16 11.95
CA TRP A 48 3.31 0.38 11.27
C TRP A 48 3.29 1.90 11.13
N GLY A 49 2.18 2.56 11.48
CA GLY A 49 2.03 4.01 11.34
C GLY A 49 2.23 4.47 9.89
N ILE A 50 1.61 3.77 8.94
CA ILE A 50 1.76 4.08 7.52
C ILE A 50 1.06 5.41 7.22
N GLY A 51 1.81 6.38 6.68
CA GLY A 51 1.38 7.76 6.47
C GLY A 51 2.07 8.75 7.40
N ARG A 52 2.09 10.02 7.01
CA ARG A 52 2.67 11.07 7.85
C ARG A 52 1.66 11.58 8.87
N LYS A 53 2.08 11.77 10.12
CA LYS A 53 1.24 12.31 11.21
C LYS A 53 0.60 13.63 10.78
N GLY A 54 -0.72 13.70 10.86
CA GLY A 54 -1.51 14.89 10.49
C GLY A 54 -1.64 15.15 8.99
N LYS A 55 -1.11 14.26 8.14
CA LYS A 55 -1.33 14.27 6.70
C LYS A 55 -2.13 13.07 6.20
N ASP A 56 -2.16 11.95 6.94
CA ASP A 56 -2.94 10.74 6.64
C ASP A 56 -2.83 10.27 5.18
N ASN A 57 -1.64 10.43 4.59
CA ASN A 57 -1.36 10.20 3.17
C ASN A 57 -0.56 8.91 2.96
N GLY A 58 -0.86 7.87 3.74
CA GLY A 58 -0.27 6.54 3.59
C GLY A 58 -1.11 5.61 2.69
N LEU A 59 -0.46 4.84 1.82
CA LEU A 59 -1.04 3.76 1.03
C LEU A 59 -0.35 2.44 1.40
N LEU A 60 -1.12 1.44 1.79
CA LEU A 60 -0.66 0.06 1.96
C LEU A 60 -1.21 -0.80 0.83
N ILE A 61 -0.33 -1.59 0.20
CA ILE A 61 -0.70 -2.70 -0.68
C ILE A 61 -0.29 -3.99 0.03
N LEU A 62 -1.29 -4.77 0.47
CA LEU A 62 -1.09 -6.06 1.10
C LEU A 62 -1.32 -7.19 0.08
N VAL A 63 -0.35 -8.09 -0.03
CA VAL A 63 -0.42 -9.29 -0.86
C VAL A 63 -0.35 -10.51 0.05
N ALA A 64 -1.42 -11.30 0.07
CA ALA A 64 -1.51 -12.55 0.82
C ALA A 64 -1.38 -13.73 -0.15
N VAL A 65 -0.24 -14.43 -0.11
CA VAL A 65 0.14 -15.39 -1.14
C VAL A 65 -0.74 -16.63 -1.10
N GLN A 66 -0.94 -17.25 0.06
CA GLN A 66 -1.74 -18.48 0.18
C GLN A 66 -3.22 -18.27 -0.12
N GLU A 67 -3.75 -17.10 0.22
CA GLU A 67 -5.14 -16.76 -0.05
C GLU A 67 -5.33 -16.20 -1.46
N HIS A 68 -4.24 -15.92 -2.20
CA HIS A 68 -4.26 -15.29 -3.52
C HIS A 68 -5.04 -13.96 -3.52
N GLN A 69 -4.96 -13.21 -2.41
CA GLN A 69 -5.69 -11.97 -2.21
C GLN A 69 -4.73 -10.77 -2.24
N VAL A 70 -5.17 -9.69 -2.87
CA VAL A 70 -4.49 -8.40 -2.87
C VAL A 70 -5.45 -7.35 -2.35
N ARG A 71 -4.98 -6.49 -1.46
CA ARG A 71 -5.77 -5.39 -0.94
C ARG A 71 -4.98 -4.10 -0.86
N THR A 72 -5.63 -3.01 -1.23
CA THR A 72 -5.15 -1.65 -0.99
C THR A 72 -5.85 -1.03 0.21
N HIS A 73 -5.12 -0.25 1.00
CA HIS A 73 -5.63 0.53 2.12
C HIS A 73 -5.02 1.92 2.07
N THR A 74 -5.86 2.95 1.88
CA THR A 74 -5.45 4.35 1.75
C THR A 74 -5.92 5.16 2.95
N GLY A 75 -5.07 6.05 3.43
CA GLY A 75 -5.46 7.07 4.41
C GLY A 75 -6.25 8.21 3.77
N TYR A 76 -7.01 8.94 4.59
CA TYR A 76 -7.90 10.01 4.14
C TYR A 76 -7.20 11.15 3.39
N GLY A 77 -5.96 11.47 3.74
CA GLY A 77 -5.20 12.53 3.07
C GLY A 77 -4.74 12.21 1.65
N LEU A 78 -4.96 10.98 1.18
CA LEU A 78 -4.71 10.54 -0.19
C LEU A 78 -5.92 10.70 -1.12
N GLU A 79 -7.11 11.01 -0.60
CA GLU A 79 -8.34 11.14 -1.41
C GLU A 79 -8.28 12.28 -2.45
N GLY A 80 -7.48 13.33 -2.19
CA GLY A 80 -7.27 14.43 -3.15
C GLY A 80 -6.10 14.24 -4.11
N ALA A 81 -5.17 13.31 -3.81
CA ALA A 81 -3.93 13.10 -4.56
C ALA A 81 -3.97 11.89 -5.50
N ILE A 82 -4.88 10.93 -5.26
CA ILE A 82 -5.19 9.84 -6.18
C ILE A 82 -6.48 10.21 -6.91
N PRO A 83 -6.43 10.69 -8.16
CA PRO A 83 -7.63 10.86 -8.95
C PRO A 83 -8.24 9.46 -9.17
N ASP A 84 -9.55 9.34 -8.91
CA ASP A 84 -10.41 8.16 -9.13
C ASP A 84 -10.17 7.40 -10.46
N ALA A 85 -9.53 8.05 -11.43
CA ALA A 85 -9.20 7.53 -12.74
C ALA A 85 -8.19 6.35 -12.74
N LEU A 86 -7.33 6.21 -11.72
CA LEU A 86 -6.35 5.11 -11.66
C LEU A 86 -6.84 3.88 -10.87
N THR A 87 -7.74 4.07 -9.90
CA THR A 87 -8.23 3.00 -9.01
C THR A 87 -9.07 1.94 -9.74
N LYS A 88 -9.50 2.23 -10.98
CA LYS A 88 -10.24 1.30 -11.85
C LYS A 88 -9.40 0.55 -12.90
N ARG A 89 -8.08 0.70 -12.91
CA ARG A 89 -7.19 0.10 -13.95
C ARG A 89 -6.11 -0.83 -13.41
N ILE A 90 -6.40 -1.52 -12.32
CA ILE A 90 -5.63 -2.67 -11.84
C ILE A 90 -6.54 -3.88 -11.68
#